data_AF-A0A0F9E6P7-F1
#
_entry.id   AF-A0A0F9E6P7-F1
#
_cell.length_a   1.000
_cell.length_b   1.000
_cell.length_c   1.000
_cell.angle_alpha   90.00
_cell.angle_beta   90.00
_cell.angle_gamma   90.00
#
_symmetry.space_group_name_H-M   'P 1'
#
loop_
_entity.id
_entity.type
_entity.pdbx_description
1 polymer ?
#
loop_
_entity_poly.entity_id
_entity_poly.type
_entity_poly.pdbx_seq_one_letter_code
_entity_poly.pdbx_strand_id
1 'polypeptide(L)'
;EELAFLGEVQVATEEMVETIRETQKIQTPKEQLFGQEEKRLLKKHWRRVKHFVAGWHHNLIRVNRMMEWLDGHEKGPNWHRIFLPTYQASLEADDAINQRFGDLQTFMQETFGPEGVKQLMTGKQTAVADPQFKDKLSLSPAERIGFYVLSKNKDGLRRLKRGNLGSFGNSEQALKAILDSVTEKEKQLGDWALEQLQEQYPRANQAAIIALGRELTPADNYFPLYSPAESQNMEQQVDFLTELEQKAKPTIPKEISETKERVPTATGPVETNFFRSYMHNFTRVEQFIHMAPAVNELQNILNNKEYRYTLNKATNGYGVKIIQDWAKDTTRGKSTEINNWMGKTLMGLRTNAMVYAIGYNIPSVMRQPLSLGNAIAIDPLMMKYVPANWMKNKQGWDNYRSMENEVMGKSIMMRNRNFDRVQSTLNSLSAMEKRVMGKKDYSQRAIGWIRWTDRHTAVLVWKSLYDVATERNMSEEQAIAFADDGTAKTQPMGHARDLPAFFRGGPLEKLLSTFQNQVNNNYDFWTHDIVGELKAGKISKRIAAHRVMFSYVIPALAFGMIGRGGLPEDWKDVAGDLAVYPLGALFLVGRVVTNAAKGFAGGGTSVAESGISELEKTIAAGFKGDIKG
;
A
#
# COMPACT_ATOMS: atom_id res chain seq x y z
N GLU A 1 2.20 35.03 -0.13
CA GLU A 1 1.69 33.65 0.08
C GLU A 1 2.83 32.66 0.26
N GLU A 2 3.75 32.50 -0.72
CA GLU A 2 4.92 31.61 -0.59
C GLU A 2 5.81 31.92 0.65
N LEU A 3 6.07 33.20 0.94
CA LEU A 3 6.81 33.62 2.14
C LEU A 3 6.05 33.34 3.46
N ALA A 4 4.72 33.36 3.43
CA ALA A 4 3.90 33.05 4.60
C ALA A 4 3.91 31.53 4.85
N PHE A 5 3.78 30.73 3.80
CA PHE A 5 3.92 29.27 3.85
C PHE A 5 5.31 28.83 4.35
N LEU A 6 6.39 29.46 3.86
CA LEU A 6 7.74 29.16 4.34
C LEU A 6 7.93 29.54 5.82
N GLY A 7 7.31 30.63 6.28
CA GLY A 7 7.28 31.02 7.70
C GLY A 7 6.56 30.00 8.58
N GLU A 8 5.39 29.51 8.14
CA GLU A 8 4.64 28.46 8.85
C GLU A 8 5.41 27.14 8.94
N VAL A 9 6.06 26.73 7.84
CA VAL A 9 6.91 25.52 7.82
C VAL A 9 8.10 25.67 8.76
N GLN A 10 8.71 26.87 8.85
CA GLN A 10 9.81 27.11 9.76
C GLN A 10 9.39 26.97 11.23
N VAL A 11 8.31 27.63 11.64
CA VAL A 11 7.77 27.56 13.02
C VAL A 11 7.41 26.11 13.37
N ALA A 12 6.72 25.39 12.48
CA ALA A 12 6.40 23.99 12.69
C ALA A 12 7.66 23.11 12.83
N THR A 13 8.70 23.41 12.05
CA THR A 13 9.95 22.65 12.14
C THR A 13 10.70 22.90 13.45
N GLU A 14 10.66 24.12 13.97
CA GLU A 14 11.24 24.48 15.28
C GLU A 14 10.52 23.71 16.40
N GLU A 15 9.18 23.72 16.42
CA GLU A 15 8.35 22.95 17.36
C GLU A 15 8.63 21.44 17.30
N MET A 16 8.76 20.88 16.10
CA MET A 16 9.12 19.47 15.89
C MET A 16 10.51 19.14 16.43
N VAL A 17 11.49 20.04 16.24
CA VAL A 17 12.86 19.87 16.74
C VAL A 17 12.88 19.91 18.26
N GLU A 18 12.19 20.86 18.88
CA GLU A 18 12.08 20.99 20.33
C GLU A 18 11.43 19.74 20.94
N THR A 19 10.31 19.30 20.35
CA THR A 19 9.62 18.09 20.78
C THR A 19 10.56 16.87 20.78
N ILE A 20 11.32 16.64 19.69
CA ILE A 20 12.28 15.52 19.63
C ILE A 20 13.39 15.69 20.68
N ARG A 21 13.88 16.91 20.91
CA ARG A 21 14.93 17.17 21.90
C ARG A 21 14.48 16.82 23.31
N GLU A 22 13.28 17.24 23.68
CA GLU A 22 12.70 17.00 24.99
C GLU A 22 12.41 15.52 25.21
N THR A 23 11.68 14.89 24.28
CA THR A 23 11.22 13.50 24.42
C THR A 23 12.38 12.50 24.35
N GLN A 24 13.34 12.72 23.44
CA GLN A 24 14.48 11.84 23.21
C GLN A 24 15.70 12.22 24.05
N LYS A 25 15.60 13.26 24.90
CA LYS A 25 16.66 13.75 25.79
C LYS A 25 17.95 14.05 25.04
N ILE A 26 17.82 14.67 23.86
CA ILE A 26 18.95 15.02 23.00
C ILE A 26 19.56 16.33 23.51
N GLN A 27 20.75 16.24 24.12
CA GLN A 27 21.50 17.43 24.52
C GLN A 27 21.91 18.26 23.28
N THR A 28 21.72 19.57 23.37
CA THR A 28 22.32 20.58 22.48
C THR A 28 23.84 20.42 22.53
N PRO A 29 24.58 20.59 21.41
CA PRO A 29 26.03 20.48 21.46
C PRO A 29 26.56 21.60 22.36
N LYS A 30 26.96 21.28 23.59
CA LYS A 30 27.98 22.07 24.26
C LYS A 30 29.30 21.64 23.63
N GLU A 31 30.08 22.60 23.14
CA GLU A 31 31.49 22.40 22.84
C GLU A 31 32.13 21.80 24.09
N GLN A 32 32.42 20.50 24.06
CA GLN A 32 33.17 19.85 25.12
C GLN A 32 34.42 19.21 24.56
N LEU A 33 35.50 19.82 25.02
CA LEU A 33 36.91 19.46 24.99
C LEU A 33 37.15 17.96 25.19
N PHE A 34 38.12 17.49 24.40
CA PHE A 34 38.64 16.13 24.43
C PHE A 34 39.30 15.79 25.75
N GLY A 35 39.04 14.57 26.22
CA GLY A 35 39.84 13.93 27.27
C GLY A 35 39.13 12.71 27.83
N GLN A 36 39.47 11.53 27.32
CA GLN A 36 39.71 10.29 28.09
C GLN A 36 39.92 9.11 27.13
N GLU A 37 41.16 8.61 27.12
CA GLU A 37 41.49 7.29 26.60
C GLU A 37 41.00 6.22 27.56
N GLU A 38 40.12 5.31 27.10
CA GLU A 38 40.23 3.88 27.41
C GLU A 38 39.27 2.99 26.59
N LYS A 39 39.79 1.80 26.22
CA LYS A 39 39.20 0.64 25.53
C LYS A 39 38.35 0.90 24.27
N ARG A 40 39.04 1.40 23.24
CA ARG A 40 38.53 1.68 21.88
C ARG A 40 37.80 0.52 21.17
N LEU A 41 38.21 -0.75 21.37
CA LEU A 41 37.68 -1.88 20.60
C LEU A 41 36.32 -2.40 21.09
N LEU A 42 36.16 -2.64 22.39
CA LEU A 42 34.89 -3.06 23.00
C LEU A 42 33.81 -1.98 22.85
N LYS A 43 34.18 -0.70 23.05
CA LYS A 43 33.27 0.43 22.82
C LYS A 43 32.88 0.57 21.35
N LYS A 44 33.79 0.32 20.40
CA LYS A 44 33.51 0.32 18.94
C LYS A 44 32.62 -0.87 18.54
N HIS A 45 32.83 -2.05 19.12
CA HIS A 45 31.97 -3.23 18.89
C HIS A 45 30.57 -3.01 19.48
N TRP A 46 30.48 -2.58 20.74
CA TRP A 46 29.20 -2.29 21.39
C TRP A 46 28.43 -1.18 20.68
N ARG A 47 29.10 -0.11 20.23
CA ARG A 47 28.49 0.92 19.39
C ARG A 47 27.97 0.36 18.06
N ARG A 48 28.71 -0.55 17.42
CA ARG A 48 28.26 -1.23 16.19
C ARG A 48 27.04 -2.11 16.43
N VAL A 49 27.04 -2.91 17.50
CA VAL A 49 25.90 -3.76 17.87
C VAL A 49 24.67 -2.90 18.19
N LYS A 50 24.84 -1.85 19.01
CA LYS A 50 23.76 -0.92 19.35
C LYS A 50 23.20 -0.23 18.10
N HIS A 51 24.07 0.22 17.19
CA HIS A 51 23.65 0.82 15.92
C HIS A 51 22.91 -0.18 15.02
N PHE A 52 23.38 -1.43 14.93
CA PHE A 52 22.70 -2.50 14.19
C PHE A 52 21.31 -2.82 14.78
N VAL A 53 21.21 -3.00 16.09
CA VAL A 53 19.94 -3.29 16.78
C VAL A 53 18.96 -2.11 16.64
N ALA A 54 19.46 -0.87 16.79
CA ALA A 54 18.65 0.33 16.56
C ALA A 54 18.18 0.42 15.09
N GLY A 55 19.06 0.13 14.14
CA GLY A 55 18.69 0.05 12.73
C GLY A 55 17.61 -0.99 12.47
N TRP A 56 17.76 -2.20 13.01
CA TRP A 56 16.76 -3.26 12.88
C TRP A 56 15.40 -2.85 13.47
N HIS A 57 15.39 -2.29 14.68
CA HIS A 57 14.18 -1.78 15.34
C HIS A 57 13.49 -0.68 14.52
N HIS A 58 14.21 0.36 14.13
CA HIS A 58 13.64 1.47 13.36
C HIS A 58 13.13 1.03 11.98
N ASN A 59 13.75 0.03 11.35
CA ASN A 59 13.26 -0.51 10.09
C ASN A 59 12.03 -1.42 10.23
N LEU A 60 11.72 -1.87 11.45
CA LEU A 60 10.55 -2.69 11.74
C LEU A 60 9.37 -1.87 12.28
N ILE A 61 9.59 -0.70 12.88
CA ILE A 61 8.49 0.15 13.34
C ILE A 61 7.82 0.85 12.15
N ARG A 62 6.48 0.88 12.17
CA ARG A 62 5.69 1.70 11.23
C ARG A 62 5.90 3.19 11.44
N VAL A 63 5.80 3.97 10.37
CA VAL A 63 6.08 5.42 10.43
C VAL A 63 5.14 6.16 11.39
N ASN A 64 3.87 5.77 11.51
CA ASN A 64 2.95 6.36 12.50
C ASN A 64 3.49 6.27 13.93
N ARG A 65 3.87 5.06 14.37
CA ARG A 65 4.42 4.79 15.70
C ARG A 65 5.81 5.38 15.88
N MET A 66 6.59 5.48 14.81
CA MET A 66 7.86 6.19 14.84
C MET A 66 7.63 7.69 15.11
N MET A 67 6.63 8.31 14.47
CA MET A 67 6.29 9.71 14.73
C MET A 67 5.72 9.89 16.14
N GLU A 68 4.81 9.00 16.58
CA GLU A 68 4.28 9.02 17.95
C GLU A 68 5.42 8.91 18.98
N TRP A 69 6.36 7.98 18.77
CA TRP A 69 7.54 7.84 19.64
C TRP A 69 8.41 9.10 19.69
N LEU A 70 8.65 9.76 18.55
CA LEU A 70 9.36 11.04 18.49
C LEU A 70 8.60 12.14 19.25
N ASP A 71 7.28 12.06 19.27
CA ASP A 71 6.37 12.94 19.99
C ASP A 71 6.06 12.48 21.43
N GLY A 72 6.88 11.57 22.00
CA GLY A 72 6.70 11.13 23.38
C GLY A 72 5.55 10.14 23.61
N HIS A 73 5.27 9.32 22.60
CA HIS A 73 4.14 8.38 22.51
C HIS A 73 2.77 9.07 22.44
N GLU A 74 2.70 10.24 21.82
CA GLU A 74 1.46 10.96 21.51
C GLU A 74 1.39 11.34 20.04
N LYS A 75 0.20 11.69 19.57
CA LYS A 75 0.03 12.29 18.24
C LYS A 75 0.43 13.76 18.35
N GLY A 76 1.72 14.06 18.25
CA GLY A 76 2.28 15.41 18.39
C GLY A 76 2.59 16.05 17.04
N PRO A 77 3.50 17.05 17.00
CA PRO A 77 3.84 17.80 15.79
C PRO A 77 4.40 16.92 14.66
N ASN A 78 5.27 15.95 14.96
CA ASN A 78 5.81 15.06 13.92
C ASN A 78 4.71 14.20 13.31
N TRP A 79 3.79 13.69 14.13
CA TRP A 79 2.66 12.90 13.65
C TRP A 79 1.71 13.73 12.78
N HIS A 80 1.37 14.95 13.22
CA HIS A 80 0.43 15.82 12.52
C HIS A 80 1.00 16.49 11.26
N ARG A 81 2.32 16.68 11.16
CA ARG A 81 2.96 17.35 10.00
C ARG A 81 3.57 16.39 8.99
N ILE A 82 3.92 15.16 9.40
CA ILE A 82 4.54 14.17 8.49
C ILE A 82 3.58 13.03 8.20
N PHE A 83 3.15 12.31 9.23
CA PHE A 83 2.41 11.07 9.03
C PHE A 83 0.99 11.34 8.56
N LEU A 84 0.21 12.11 9.32
CA LEU A 84 -1.22 12.31 9.07
C LEU A 84 -1.51 12.89 7.67
N PRO A 85 -0.88 13.99 7.21
CA PRO A 85 -1.21 14.58 5.92
C PRO A 85 -0.84 13.66 4.76
N THR A 86 0.32 13.02 4.82
CA THR A 86 0.77 12.06 3.80
C THR A 86 -0.13 10.82 3.76
N TYR A 87 -0.57 10.35 4.93
CA TYR A 87 -1.45 9.19 5.05
C TYR A 87 -2.86 9.49 4.52
N GLN A 88 -3.44 10.63 4.90
CA GLN A 88 -4.75 11.10 4.40
C GLN A 88 -4.72 11.32 2.90
N ALA A 89 -3.72 12.05 2.40
CA ALA A 89 -3.54 12.25 0.96
C ALA A 89 -3.49 10.92 0.19
N SER A 90 -2.83 9.89 0.75
CA SER A 90 -2.78 8.58 0.10
C SER A 90 -4.11 7.84 0.13
N LEU A 91 -4.90 8.01 1.19
CA LEU A 91 -6.26 7.43 1.28
C LEU A 91 -7.22 8.12 0.31
N GLU A 92 -7.17 9.44 0.25
CA GLU A 92 -7.97 10.24 -0.68
C GLU A 92 -7.62 9.95 -2.13
N ALA A 93 -6.32 9.77 -2.44
CA ALA A 93 -5.89 9.32 -3.75
C ALA A 93 -6.53 7.98 -4.14
N ASP A 94 -6.45 6.97 -3.26
CA ASP A 94 -7.06 5.66 -3.51
C ASP A 94 -8.58 5.77 -3.70
N ASP A 95 -9.27 6.57 -2.88
CA ASP A 95 -10.72 6.75 -2.93
C ASP A 95 -11.14 7.44 -4.22
N ALA A 96 -10.44 8.52 -4.62
CA ALA A 96 -10.66 9.23 -5.87
C ALA A 96 -10.41 8.33 -7.08
N ILE A 97 -9.33 7.54 -7.06
CA ILE A 97 -9.04 6.55 -8.11
C ILE A 97 -10.18 5.54 -8.19
N ASN A 98 -10.60 4.95 -7.06
CA ASN A 98 -11.69 3.98 -7.02
C ASN A 98 -13.02 4.58 -7.50
N GLN A 99 -13.29 5.84 -7.19
CA GLN A 99 -14.44 6.57 -7.70
C GLN A 99 -14.36 6.70 -9.23
N ARG A 100 -13.22 7.11 -9.80
CA ARG A 100 -13.04 7.18 -11.27
C ARG A 100 -13.26 5.83 -11.96
N PHE A 101 -12.79 4.75 -11.35
CA PHE A 101 -13.08 3.39 -11.82
C PHE A 101 -14.58 3.07 -11.74
N GLY A 102 -15.24 3.45 -10.65
CA GLY A 102 -16.67 3.29 -10.46
C GLY A 102 -17.50 4.05 -11.49
N ASP A 103 -17.17 5.32 -11.75
CA ASP A 103 -17.85 6.16 -12.73
C ASP A 103 -17.71 5.57 -14.15
N LEU A 104 -16.50 5.15 -14.52
CA LEU A 104 -16.25 4.46 -15.79
C LEU A 104 -17.07 3.17 -15.89
N GLN A 105 -17.10 2.37 -14.83
CA GLN A 105 -17.85 1.12 -14.80
C GLN A 105 -19.35 1.37 -14.95
N THR A 106 -19.91 2.33 -14.20
CA THR A 106 -21.33 2.72 -14.26
C THR A 106 -21.70 3.18 -15.67
N PHE A 107 -20.93 4.12 -16.23
CA PHE A 107 -21.17 4.63 -17.58
C PHE A 107 -21.15 3.50 -18.63
N MET A 108 -20.15 2.62 -18.55
CA MET A 108 -20.04 1.48 -19.45
C MET A 108 -21.22 0.51 -19.29
N GLN A 109 -21.66 0.24 -18.06
CA GLN A 109 -22.79 -0.64 -17.80
C GLN A 109 -24.11 -0.07 -18.34
N GLU A 110 -24.35 1.23 -18.15
CA GLU A 110 -25.55 1.92 -18.63
C GLU A 110 -25.58 2.02 -20.17
N THR A 111 -24.43 2.28 -20.79
CA THR A 111 -24.34 2.52 -22.24
C THR A 111 -24.30 1.21 -23.05
N PHE A 112 -23.54 0.22 -22.58
CA PHE A 112 -23.24 -1.00 -23.34
C PHE A 112 -23.93 -2.26 -22.79
N GLY A 113 -24.39 -2.24 -21.54
CA GLY A 113 -24.86 -3.44 -20.85
C GLY A 113 -23.75 -4.47 -20.58
N PRO A 114 -24.01 -5.52 -19.79
CA PRO A 114 -22.96 -6.45 -19.32
C PRO A 114 -22.16 -7.13 -20.46
N GLU A 115 -22.84 -7.60 -21.51
CA GLU A 115 -22.18 -8.25 -22.65
C GLU A 115 -21.42 -7.25 -23.51
N GLY A 116 -21.92 -6.02 -23.66
CA GLY A 116 -21.22 -4.96 -24.39
C GLY A 116 -19.94 -4.52 -23.67
N VAL A 117 -19.96 -4.42 -22.33
CA VAL A 117 -18.74 -4.15 -21.53
C VAL A 117 -17.70 -5.26 -21.72
N LYS A 118 -18.13 -6.52 -21.70
CA LYS A 118 -17.22 -7.64 -21.97
C LYS A 118 -16.61 -7.54 -23.37
N GLN A 119 -17.41 -7.21 -24.38
CA GLN A 119 -16.92 -7.01 -25.75
C GLN A 119 -15.96 -5.83 -25.87
N LEU A 120 -16.18 -4.72 -25.16
CA LEU A 120 -15.24 -3.60 -25.14
C LEU A 120 -13.85 -4.00 -24.64
N MET A 121 -13.82 -4.82 -23.59
CA MET A 121 -12.58 -5.23 -22.90
C MET A 121 -11.89 -6.43 -23.55
N THR A 122 -12.64 -7.35 -24.16
CA THR A 122 -12.13 -8.63 -24.71
C THR A 122 -12.37 -8.81 -26.20
N GLY A 123 -12.98 -7.82 -26.85
CA GLY A 123 -13.44 -7.91 -28.24
C GLY A 123 -12.29 -8.22 -29.19
N LYS A 124 -12.55 -9.14 -30.13
CA LYS A 124 -11.59 -9.42 -31.19
C LYS A 124 -11.39 -8.17 -32.03
N GLN A 125 -10.17 -8.01 -32.54
CA GLN A 125 -9.92 -7.03 -33.56
C GLN A 125 -10.77 -7.36 -34.79
N THR A 126 -11.48 -6.37 -35.28
CA THR A 126 -12.30 -6.47 -36.50
C THR A 126 -11.66 -5.62 -37.59
N ALA A 127 -11.56 -6.19 -38.78
CA ALA A 127 -11.09 -5.47 -39.96
C ALA A 127 -11.95 -4.22 -40.21
N VAL A 128 -11.32 -3.13 -40.63
CA VAL A 128 -12.05 -1.95 -41.11
C VAL A 128 -12.84 -2.31 -42.37
N ALA A 129 -14.00 -1.68 -42.57
CA ALA A 129 -14.89 -1.99 -43.69
C ALA A 129 -14.34 -1.52 -45.05
N ASP A 130 -13.43 -0.53 -45.06
CA ASP A 130 -12.83 0.01 -46.27
C ASP A 130 -12.04 -1.08 -47.03
N PRO A 131 -12.42 -1.41 -48.29
CA PRO A 131 -11.76 -2.47 -49.07
C PRO A 131 -10.25 -2.28 -49.25
N GLN A 132 -9.75 -1.03 -49.26
CA GLN A 132 -8.33 -0.73 -49.43
C GLN A 132 -7.50 -1.12 -48.20
N PHE A 133 -8.13 -1.15 -47.03
CA PHE A 133 -7.45 -1.35 -45.75
C PHE A 133 -7.95 -2.56 -44.97
N LYS A 134 -9.00 -3.24 -45.42
CA LYS A 134 -9.61 -4.40 -44.76
C LYS A 134 -8.61 -5.50 -44.38
N ASP A 135 -7.64 -5.77 -45.24
CA ASP A 135 -6.61 -6.80 -44.99
C ASP A 135 -5.38 -6.28 -44.22
N LYS A 136 -5.34 -4.99 -43.90
CA LYS A 136 -4.18 -4.30 -43.30
C LYS A 136 -4.48 -3.65 -41.94
N LEU A 137 -5.74 -3.36 -41.65
CA LEU A 137 -6.19 -2.70 -40.42
C LEU A 137 -7.28 -3.52 -39.75
N SER A 138 -6.95 -4.09 -38.60
CA SER A 138 -7.89 -4.76 -37.71
C SER A 138 -7.75 -4.15 -36.32
N LEU A 139 -8.86 -3.69 -35.75
CA LEU A 139 -8.88 -2.93 -34.49
C LEU A 139 -9.91 -3.50 -33.53
N SER A 140 -9.52 -3.57 -32.27
CA SER A 140 -10.43 -3.83 -31.16
C SER A 140 -11.31 -2.62 -30.89
N PRO A 141 -12.44 -2.78 -30.17
CA PRO A 141 -13.25 -1.64 -29.74
C PRO A 141 -12.45 -0.58 -28.98
N ALA A 142 -11.55 -1.00 -28.07
CA ALA A 142 -10.69 -0.11 -27.32
C ALA A 142 -9.73 0.70 -28.21
N GLU A 143 -9.20 0.09 -29.28
CA GLU A 143 -8.35 0.80 -30.23
C GLU A 143 -9.14 1.81 -31.07
N ARG A 144 -10.34 1.45 -31.53
CA ARG A 144 -11.24 2.37 -32.25
C ARG A 144 -11.56 3.62 -31.44
N ILE A 145 -11.92 3.45 -30.16
CA ILE A 145 -12.17 4.57 -29.25
C ILE A 145 -10.90 5.42 -29.10
N GLY A 146 -9.73 4.79 -28.96
CA GLY A 146 -8.46 5.50 -28.83
C GLY A 146 -8.13 6.35 -30.06
N PHE A 147 -8.29 5.81 -31.28
CA PHE A 147 -8.16 6.58 -32.51
C PHE A 147 -9.14 7.76 -32.55
N TYR A 148 -10.39 7.56 -32.13
CA TYR A 148 -11.40 8.62 -32.06
C TYR A 148 -10.97 9.77 -31.13
N VAL A 149 -10.67 9.50 -29.85
CA VAL A 149 -10.30 10.57 -28.89
C VAL A 149 -9.00 11.25 -29.26
N LEU A 150 -8.00 10.50 -29.73
CA LEU A 150 -6.71 11.04 -30.17
C LEU A 150 -6.86 11.94 -31.39
N SER A 151 -7.80 11.65 -32.29
CA SER A 151 -8.04 12.46 -33.49
C SER A 151 -8.62 13.84 -33.20
N LYS A 152 -9.28 14.03 -32.04
CA LYS A 152 -9.86 15.31 -31.62
C LYS A 152 -8.85 16.33 -31.10
N ASN A 153 -7.63 15.89 -30.82
CA ASN A 153 -6.53 16.73 -30.37
C ASN A 153 -5.49 16.93 -31.49
N LYS A 154 -5.02 18.16 -31.70
CA LYS A 154 -4.05 18.48 -32.78
C LYS A 154 -2.76 17.64 -32.72
N ASP A 155 -2.26 17.36 -31.52
CA ASP A 155 -1.04 16.59 -31.31
C ASP A 155 -1.30 15.09 -31.47
N GLY A 156 -2.43 14.60 -30.94
CA GLY A 156 -2.88 13.24 -31.16
C GLY A 156 -3.08 12.93 -32.64
N LEU A 157 -3.80 13.79 -33.36
CA LEU A 157 -4.04 13.69 -34.80
C LEU A 157 -2.74 13.61 -35.60
N ARG A 158 -1.75 14.47 -35.27
CA ARG A 158 -0.44 14.44 -35.91
C ARG A 158 0.27 13.10 -35.69
N ARG A 159 0.29 12.60 -34.44
CA ARG A 159 0.99 11.35 -34.09
C ARG A 159 0.29 10.12 -34.67
N LEU A 160 -1.04 10.13 -34.77
CA LEU A 160 -1.78 9.09 -35.47
C LEU A 160 -1.37 9.04 -36.96
N LYS A 161 -1.40 10.17 -37.65
CA LYS A 161 -1.13 10.25 -39.09
C LYS A 161 0.33 9.93 -39.43
N ARG A 162 1.28 10.51 -38.71
CA ARG A 162 2.72 10.39 -39.00
C ARG A 162 3.39 9.20 -38.31
N GLY A 163 2.83 8.74 -37.19
CA GLY A 163 3.34 7.64 -36.40
C GLY A 163 2.61 6.34 -36.71
N ASN A 164 1.42 6.14 -36.13
CA ASN A 164 0.67 4.89 -36.24
C ASN A 164 0.30 4.52 -37.68
N LEU A 165 -0.06 5.53 -38.49
CA LEU A 165 -0.51 5.38 -39.87
C LEU A 165 0.52 5.86 -40.90
N GLY A 166 1.73 6.23 -40.47
CA GLY A 166 2.74 6.84 -41.35
C GLY A 166 3.22 5.91 -42.47
N SER A 167 3.09 4.60 -42.30
CA SER A 167 3.42 3.58 -43.31
C SER A 167 2.29 3.33 -44.32
N PHE A 168 1.08 3.84 -44.06
CA PHE A 168 -0.04 3.73 -44.97
C PHE A 168 0.08 4.89 -45.96
N GLY A 169 0.46 4.60 -47.22
CA GLY A 169 0.74 5.61 -48.24
C GLY A 169 -0.33 6.71 -48.42
N ASN A 170 -1.55 6.49 -47.91
CA ASN A 170 -2.54 7.54 -47.63
C ASN A 170 -3.05 7.44 -46.17
N SER A 171 -2.35 8.10 -45.24
CA SER A 171 -2.69 8.09 -43.81
C SER A 171 -4.02 8.76 -43.50
N GLU A 172 -4.45 9.74 -44.31
CA GLU A 172 -5.73 10.45 -44.15
C GLU A 172 -6.90 9.51 -44.40
N GLN A 173 -6.84 8.77 -45.51
CA GLN A 173 -7.88 7.82 -45.86
C GLN A 173 -7.92 6.62 -44.90
N ALA A 174 -6.75 6.16 -44.45
CA ALA A 174 -6.65 5.13 -43.42
C ALA A 174 -7.30 5.59 -42.10
N LEU A 175 -7.02 6.82 -41.66
CA LEU A 175 -7.65 7.39 -40.46
C LEU A 175 -9.16 7.52 -40.64
N LYS A 176 -9.62 8.02 -41.79
CA LYS A 176 -11.06 8.14 -42.08
C LYS A 176 -11.75 6.77 -42.00
N ALA A 177 -11.18 5.74 -42.61
CA ALA A 177 -11.73 4.38 -42.56
C ALA A 177 -11.84 3.84 -41.12
N ILE A 178 -10.89 4.18 -40.25
CA ILE A 178 -10.96 3.84 -38.82
C ILE A 178 -12.08 4.63 -38.15
N LEU A 179 -12.14 5.95 -38.32
CA LEU A 179 -13.15 6.81 -37.68
C LEU A 179 -14.58 6.45 -38.12
N ASP A 180 -14.76 6.07 -39.37
CA ASP A 180 -16.05 5.59 -39.91
C ASP A 180 -16.47 4.24 -39.29
N SER A 181 -15.53 3.47 -38.74
CA SER A 181 -15.81 2.19 -38.06
C SER A 181 -16.17 2.34 -36.58
N VAL A 182 -16.03 3.55 -36.01
CA VAL A 182 -16.33 3.82 -34.59
C VAL A 182 -17.84 3.95 -34.42
N THR A 183 -18.42 3.12 -33.56
CA THR A 183 -19.86 3.12 -33.30
C THR A 183 -20.29 4.33 -32.46
N GLU A 184 -21.57 4.71 -32.50
CA GLU A 184 -22.07 5.83 -31.69
C GLU A 184 -21.85 5.64 -30.18
N LYS A 185 -22.03 4.42 -29.67
CA LYS A 185 -21.74 4.11 -28.26
C LYS A 185 -20.26 4.26 -27.92
N GLU A 186 -19.36 3.85 -28.82
CA GLU A 186 -17.92 4.04 -28.67
C GLU A 186 -17.54 5.53 -28.67
N LYS A 187 -18.18 6.34 -29.51
CA LYS A 187 -18.01 7.81 -29.50
C LYS A 187 -18.47 8.41 -28.18
N GLN A 188 -19.63 8.00 -27.67
CA GLN A 188 -20.15 8.44 -26.37
C GLN A 188 -19.17 8.17 -25.23
N LEU A 189 -18.55 6.98 -25.18
CA LEU A 189 -17.52 6.67 -24.19
C LEU A 189 -16.26 7.52 -24.34
N GLY A 190 -15.83 7.74 -25.59
CA GLY A 190 -14.69 8.63 -25.87
C GLY A 190 -14.95 10.07 -25.44
N ASP A 191 -16.14 10.59 -25.70
CA ASP A 191 -16.54 11.96 -25.38
C ASP A 191 -16.71 12.16 -23.88
N TRP A 192 -17.36 11.21 -23.21
CA TRP A 192 -17.44 11.18 -21.74
C TRP A 192 -16.05 11.22 -21.11
N ALA A 193 -15.09 10.43 -21.61
CA ALA A 193 -13.74 10.42 -21.07
C ALA A 193 -13.00 11.74 -21.28
N LEU A 194 -13.19 12.42 -22.42
CA LEU A 194 -12.61 13.74 -22.67
C LEU A 194 -13.19 14.80 -21.72
N GLU A 195 -14.49 14.75 -21.46
CA GLU A 195 -15.17 15.62 -20.49
C GLU A 195 -14.62 15.39 -19.08
N GLN A 196 -14.48 14.14 -18.65
CA GLN A 196 -13.91 13.80 -17.33
C GLN A 196 -12.46 14.30 -17.16
N LEU A 197 -11.64 14.25 -18.21
CA LEU A 197 -10.28 14.81 -18.19
C LEU A 197 -10.28 16.33 -18.15
N GLN A 198 -11.22 16.98 -18.84
CA GLN A 198 -11.39 18.43 -18.80
C GLN A 198 -11.82 18.90 -17.41
N GLU A 199 -12.74 18.21 -16.76
CA GLU A 199 -13.18 18.50 -15.39
C GLU A 199 -12.08 18.26 -14.35
N GLN A 200 -11.14 17.34 -14.62
CA GLN A 200 -10.00 17.07 -13.76
C GLN A 200 -8.94 18.20 -13.81
N TYR A 201 -8.84 18.91 -14.94
CA TYR A 201 -7.78 19.89 -15.20
C TYR A 201 -7.62 20.96 -14.12
N PRO A 202 -8.67 21.65 -13.62
CA PRO A 202 -8.50 22.69 -12.60
C PRO A 202 -7.83 22.17 -11.32
N ARG A 203 -8.21 20.96 -10.87
CA ARG A 203 -7.61 20.32 -9.69
C ARG A 203 -6.15 19.94 -9.94
N ALA A 204 -5.86 19.37 -11.11
CA ALA A 204 -4.49 19.02 -11.50
C ALA A 204 -3.59 20.26 -11.63
N ASN A 205 -4.12 21.35 -12.18
CA ASN A 205 -3.41 22.62 -12.32
C ASN A 205 -3.12 23.24 -10.95
N GLN A 206 -4.07 23.22 -10.02
CA GLN A 206 -3.84 23.70 -8.66
C GLN A 206 -2.73 22.92 -7.95
N ALA A 207 -2.74 21.59 -8.07
CA ALA A 207 -1.67 20.75 -7.52
C ALA A 207 -0.29 21.05 -8.15
N ALA A 208 -0.26 21.34 -9.46
CA ALA A 208 0.95 21.75 -10.16
C ALA A 208 1.48 23.12 -9.70
N ILE A 209 0.61 24.10 -9.49
CA ILE A 209 1.00 25.41 -8.94
C ILE A 209 1.64 25.23 -7.56
N ILE A 210 0.99 24.46 -6.68
CA ILE A 210 1.46 24.23 -5.30
C ILE A 210 2.81 23.49 -5.27
N ALA A 211 2.93 22.39 -6.02
CA ALA A 211 4.08 21.49 -5.90
C ALA A 211 5.23 21.80 -6.87
N LEU A 212 4.91 22.38 -8.03
CA LEU A 212 5.86 22.65 -9.11
C LEU A 212 6.11 24.15 -9.32
N GLY A 213 5.29 25.03 -8.74
CA GLY A 213 5.45 26.48 -8.85
C GLY A 213 5.09 27.05 -10.23
N ARG A 214 4.26 26.34 -11.01
CA ARG A 214 3.84 26.77 -12.36
C ARG A 214 2.48 26.23 -12.76
N GLU A 215 1.85 26.90 -13.72
CA GLU A 215 0.62 26.44 -14.35
C GLU A 215 0.88 25.35 -15.39
N LEU A 216 -0.08 24.46 -15.56
CA LEU A 216 -0.15 23.51 -16.66
C LEU A 216 -0.63 24.22 -17.93
N THR A 217 -0.15 23.77 -19.08
CA THR A 217 -0.65 24.28 -20.35
C THR A 217 -1.99 23.62 -20.67
N PRO A 218 -3.08 24.38 -20.84
CA PRO A 218 -4.36 23.81 -21.24
C PRO A 218 -4.26 23.26 -22.66
N ALA A 219 -5.02 22.21 -22.95
CA ALA A 219 -5.10 21.62 -24.28
C ALA A 219 -6.55 21.28 -24.62
N ASP A 220 -6.98 21.73 -25.80
CA ASP A 220 -8.30 21.37 -26.33
C ASP A 220 -8.39 19.86 -26.56
N ASN A 221 -9.51 19.26 -26.10
CA ASN A 221 -9.75 17.82 -26.17
C ASN A 221 -8.56 17.00 -25.67
N TYR A 222 -8.00 17.37 -24.50
CA TYR A 222 -6.84 16.70 -23.94
C TYR A 222 -7.09 15.18 -23.81
N PHE A 223 -6.19 14.39 -24.42
CA PHE A 223 -6.06 12.97 -24.15
C PHE A 223 -4.57 12.61 -23.98
N PRO A 224 -4.20 11.75 -23.01
CA PRO A 224 -2.80 11.37 -22.78
C PRO A 224 -2.14 10.76 -24.03
N LEU A 225 -0.88 11.14 -24.31
CA LEU A 225 -0.11 10.66 -25.47
C LEU A 225 1.11 9.84 -25.04
N TYR A 226 0.88 8.59 -24.64
CA TYR A 226 1.97 7.66 -24.35
C TYR A 226 2.53 7.03 -25.62
N SER A 227 3.83 6.77 -25.65
CA SER A 227 4.41 5.88 -26.67
C SER A 227 4.05 4.41 -26.38
N PRO A 228 4.00 3.54 -27.40
CA PRO A 228 3.78 2.11 -27.19
C PRO A 228 4.84 1.43 -26.30
N ALA A 229 6.07 1.95 -26.26
CA ALA A 229 7.12 1.43 -25.38
C ALA A 229 6.86 1.83 -23.91
N GLU A 230 6.44 3.07 -23.68
CA GLU A 230 6.00 3.57 -22.37
C GLU A 230 4.78 2.81 -21.85
N SER A 231 3.88 2.42 -22.75
CA SER A 231 2.64 1.73 -22.42
C SER A 231 2.81 0.29 -21.97
N GLN A 232 3.83 -0.41 -22.48
CA GLN A 232 4.15 -1.79 -22.08
C GLN A 232 4.69 -1.89 -20.64
N ASN A 233 5.24 -0.80 -20.10
CA ASN A 233 5.81 -0.75 -18.75
C ASN A 233 5.12 0.33 -17.89
N MET A 234 3.85 0.63 -18.13
CA MET A 234 3.08 1.63 -17.37
C MET A 234 3.03 1.37 -15.87
N GLU A 235 3.12 0.11 -15.45
CA GLU A 235 3.25 -0.24 -14.03
C GLU A 235 4.63 0.13 -13.43
N GLN A 236 5.62 0.51 -14.24
CA GLN A 236 7.02 0.65 -13.87
C GLN A 236 7.60 2.04 -14.16
N GLN A 237 6.83 2.95 -14.74
CA GLN A 237 7.34 4.28 -15.10
C GLN A 237 7.81 5.06 -13.87
N VAL A 238 8.87 5.83 -14.09
CA VAL A 238 9.50 6.71 -13.09
C VAL A 238 8.49 7.77 -12.67
N ASP A 239 8.26 7.80 -11.36
CA ASP A 239 7.20 8.57 -10.71
C ASP A 239 7.62 10.03 -10.47
N PHE A 240 6.66 10.97 -10.38
CA PHE A 240 6.94 12.39 -10.13
C PHE A 240 7.72 12.63 -8.84
N LEU A 241 7.66 11.71 -7.87
CA LEU A 241 8.51 11.82 -6.69
C LEU A 241 9.94 11.38 -6.91
N THR A 242 10.23 10.47 -7.83
CA THR A 242 11.62 10.19 -8.21
C THR A 242 12.22 11.38 -8.96
N GLU A 243 11.35 12.17 -9.60
CA GLU A 243 11.66 13.42 -10.26
C GLU A 243 11.73 14.62 -9.30
N LEU A 244 10.88 14.69 -8.26
CA LEU A 244 10.97 15.67 -7.17
C LEU A 244 12.12 15.36 -6.20
N GLU A 245 12.44 14.09 -5.92
CA GLU A 245 13.63 13.68 -5.13
C GLU A 245 14.94 14.12 -5.79
N GLN A 246 14.97 14.19 -7.14
CA GLN A 246 16.12 14.73 -7.87
C GLN A 246 16.36 16.23 -7.59
N LYS A 247 15.43 16.96 -6.94
CA LYS A 247 15.65 18.32 -6.39
C LYS A 247 16.77 18.40 -5.34
N ALA A 248 17.26 17.28 -4.79
CA ALA A 248 18.45 17.27 -3.93
C ALA A 248 19.75 17.64 -4.68
N LYS A 249 19.70 17.79 -6.01
CA LYS A 249 20.73 18.45 -6.83
C LYS A 249 20.08 19.59 -7.66
N PRO A 250 20.72 20.76 -7.81
CA PRO A 250 20.13 21.90 -8.47
C PRO A 250 20.15 21.72 -9.99
N THR A 251 19.16 21.03 -10.56
CA THR A 251 18.85 21.07 -12.00
C THR A 251 17.41 20.62 -12.21
N ILE A 252 16.57 21.59 -12.59
CA ILE A 252 15.20 21.53 -13.20
C ILE A 252 14.27 20.39 -12.69
N PRO A 253 13.12 20.70 -12.05
CA PRO A 253 12.13 19.70 -11.66
C PRO A 253 11.72 18.88 -12.88
N LYS A 254 11.90 17.56 -12.81
CA LYS A 254 11.26 16.69 -13.80
C LYS A 254 9.79 16.53 -13.38
N GLU A 255 8.91 16.64 -14.35
CA GLU A 255 7.45 16.68 -14.19
C GLU A 255 6.86 15.31 -14.56
N ILE A 256 5.73 14.89 -13.95
CA ILE A 256 5.00 13.74 -14.49
C ILE A 256 4.77 13.99 -15.99
N SER A 257 4.90 12.94 -16.81
CA SER A 257 4.79 13.07 -18.28
C SER A 257 3.45 13.69 -18.71
N GLU A 258 2.41 13.53 -17.90
CA GLU A 258 1.08 14.09 -18.08
C GLU A 258 1.03 15.62 -17.91
N THR A 259 1.99 16.23 -17.20
CA THR A 259 2.08 17.69 -16.98
C THR A 259 3.18 18.36 -17.80
N LYS A 260 3.93 17.59 -18.59
CA LYS A 260 4.96 18.11 -19.51
C LYS A 260 4.30 18.79 -20.71
N GLU A 261 4.85 19.94 -21.10
CA GLU A 261 4.46 20.58 -22.35
C GLU A 261 4.78 19.65 -23.54
N ARG A 262 3.86 19.58 -24.50
CA ARG A 262 3.98 18.67 -25.65
C ARG A 262 5.00 19.20 -26.64
N VAL A 263 5.87 18.32 -27.15
CA VAL A 263 6.80 18.66 -28.24
C VAL A 263 6.05 18.76 -29.58
N PRO A 264 5.93 19.94 -30.21
CA PRO A 264 5.10 20.14 -31.41
C PRO A 264 5.58 19.36 -32.64
N THR A 265 6.87 19.00 -32.68
CA THR A 265 7.50 18.28 -33.79
C THR A 265 7.50 16.77 -33.64
N ALA A 266 7.03 16.23 -32.51
CA ALA A 266 7.02 14.78 -32.28
C ALA A 266 6.10 14.05 -33.25
N THR A 267 6.62 13.00 -33.89
CA THR A 267 5.93 12.19 -34.92
C THR A 267 5.83 10.69 -34.60
N GLY A 268 6.48 10.21 -33.52
CA GLY A 268 6.47 8.80 -33.17
C GLY A 268 5.06 8.26 -32.87
N PRO A 269 4.83 6.93 -33.02
CA PRO A 269 3.53 6.32 -32.77
C PRO A 269 3.07 6.50 -31.33
N VAL A 270 1.75 6.49 -31.10
CA VAL A 270 1.09 6.58 -29.79
C VAL A 270 0.37 5.29 -29.44
N GLU A 271 0.19 5.05 -28.14
CA GLU A 271 -0.69 4.00 -27.63
C GLU A 271 -2.14 4.29 -28.00
N THR A 272 -2.74 3.40 -28.80
CA THR A 272 -4.10 3.52 -29.31
C THR A 272 -5.12 2.77 -28.47
N ASN A 273 -4.72 1.94 -27.51
CA ASN A 273 -5.65 1.32 -26.59
C ASN A 273 -6.21 2.37 -25.61
N PHE A 274 -7.48 2.72 -25.78
CA PHE A 274 -8.18 3.72 -24.96
C PHE A 274 -8.06 3.45 -23.46
N PHE A 275 -8.44 2.25 -23.01
CA PHE A 275 -8.48 1.91 -21.58
C PHE A 275 -7.11 2.02 -20.94
N ARG A 276 -6.08 1.54 -21.63
CA ARG A 276 -4.70 1.62 -21.14
C ARG A 276 -4.28 3.07 -20.91
N SER A 277 -4.50 3.94 -21.88
CA SER A 277 -4.11 5.36 -21.78
C SER A 277 -4.96 6.12 -20.77
N TYR A 278 -6.28 5.94 -20.80
CA TYR A 278 -7.23 6.63 -19.92
C TYR A 278 -7.04 6.22 -18.45
N MET A 279 -7.02 4.91 -18.16
CA MET A 279 -6.90 4.40 -16.80
C MET A 279 -5.55 4.69 -16.18
N HIS A 280 -4.48 4.60 -16.98
CA HIS A 280 -3.16 4.99 -16.52
C HIS A 280 -3.10 6.49 -16.18
N ASN A 281 -3.68 7.34 -17.03
CA ASN A 281 -3.68 8.78 -16.81
C ASN A 281 -4.48 9.18 -15.57
N PHE A 282 -5.75 8.80 -15.45
CA PHE A 282 -6.53 9.25 -14.28
C PHE A 282 -5.94 8.72 -12.98
N THR A 283 -5.38 7.49 -12.97
CA THR A 283 -4.73 6.93 -11.77
C THR A 283 -3.57 7.83 -11.33
N ARG A 284 -2.71 8.25 -12.27
CA ARG A 284 -1.55 9.10 -11.96
C ARG A 284 -1.92 10.53 -11.63
N VAL A 285 -2.91 11.09 -12.33
CA VAL A 285 -3.32 12.48 -12.10
C VAL A 285 -4.07 12.60 -10.78
N GLU A 286 -4.96 11.68 -10.41
CA GLU A 286 -5.60 11.69 -9.08
C GLU A 286 -4.54 11.46 -7.98
N GLN A 287 -3.59 10.54 -8.18
CA GLN A 287 -2.47 10.38 -7.25
C GLN A 287 -1.67 11.67 -7.06
N PHE A 288 -1.38 12.37 -8.17
CA PHE A 288 -0.67 13.64 -8.14
C PHE A 288 -1.46 14.74 -7.42
N ILE A 289 -2.75 14.89 -7.73
CA ILE A 289 -3.65 15.89 -7.13
C ILE A 289 -3.61 15.80 -5.60
N HIS A 290 -3.73 14.60 -5.05
CA HIS A 290 -3.80 14.41 -3.61
C HIS A 290 -2.41 14.41 -2.94
N MET A 291 -1.40 13.75 -3.54
CA MET A 291 -0.11 13.57 -2.88
C MET A 291 0.84 14.76 -3.01
N ALA A 292 0.78 15.53 -4.10
CA ALA A 292 1.79 16.54 -4.39
C ALA A 292 1.91 17.62 -3.29
N PRO A 293 0.82 18.14 -2.70
CA PRO A 293 0.90 19.08 -1.57
C PRO A 293 1.59 18.49 -0.34
N ALA A 294 1.16 17.32 0.11
CA ALA A 294 1.72 16.65 1.30
C ALA A 294 3.20 16.32 1.13
N VAL A 295 3.60 15.89 -0.08
CA VAL A 295 5.01 15.59 -0.36
C VAL A 295 5.86 16.86 -0.45
N ASN A 296 5.33 17.96 -0.99
CA ASN A 296 6.04 19.23 -1.00
C ASN A 296 6.33 19.73 0.42
N GLU A 297 5.34 19.68 1.32
CA GLU A 297 5.53 20.03 2.74
C GLU A 297 6.59 19.12 3.40
N LEU A 298 6.47 17.80 3.21
CA LEU A 298 7.44 16.84 3.73
C LEU A 298 8.87 17.11 3.23
N GLN A 299 9.04 17.46 1.95
CA GLN A 299 10.34 17.80 1.39
C GLN A 299 10.92 19.05 2.05
N ASN A 300 10.10 20.07 2.31
CA ASN A 300 10.55 21.29 2.98
C ASN A 300 11.02 20.99 4.42
N ILE A 301 10.26 20.19 5.17
CA ILE A 301 10.65 19.70 6.51
C ILE A 301 11.97 18.92 6.43
N LEU A 302 12.07 17.97 5.50
CA LEU A 302 13.26 17.14 5.33
C LEU A 302 14.46 17.87 4.72
N ASN A 303 14.29 19.09 4.19
CA ASN A 303 15.37 19.95 3.73
C ASN A 303 15.92 20.85 4.84
N ASN A 304 15.17 21.04 5.95
CA ASN A 304 15.66 21.76 7.12
C ASN A 304 16.84 21.01 7.78
N LYS A 305 18.01 21.65 7.82
CA LYS A 305 19.26 21.05 8.31
C LYS A 305 19.17 20.62 9.78
N GLU A 306 18.51 21.42 10.62
CA GLU A 306 18.38 21.17 12.05
C GLU A 306 17.44 20.01 12.33
N TYR A 307 16.31 19.95 11.62
CA TYR A 307 15.39 18.82 11.70
C TYR A 307 16.06 17.52 11.28
N ARG A 308 16.72 17.49 10.11
CA ARG A 308 17.48 16.33 9.62
C ARG A 308 18.49 15.84 10.64
N TYR A 309 19.25 16.76 11.23
CA TYR A 309 20.26 16.45 12.23
C TYR A 309 19.63 15.84 13.48
N THR A 310 18.60 16.49 14.02
CA THR A 310 17.91 16.08 15.26
C THR A 310 17.21 14.73 15.08
N LEU A 311 16.48 14.55 13.98
CA LEU A 311 15.84 13.29 13.62
C LEU A 311 16.86 12.16 13.49
N ASN A 312 17.95 12.37 12.74
CA ASN A 312 18.98 11.34 12.59
C ASN A 312 19.71 11.07 13.91
N LYS A 313 19.89 12.06 14.78
CA LYS A 313 20.46 11.85 16.12
C LYS A 313 19.54 10.99 16.99
N ALA A 314 18.23 11.24 16.97
CA ALA A 314 17.23 10.42 17.66
C ALA A 314 17.23 8.97 17.15
N THR A 315 17.34 8.80 15.83
CA THR A 315 17.12 7.52 15.13
C THR A 315 18.42 6.81 14.73
N ASN A 316 19.55 7.21 15.31
CA ASN A 316 20.88 6.65 15.02
C ASN A 316 21.27 6.69 13.53
N GLY A 317 20.81 7.68 12.78
CA GLY A 317 21.15 7.93 11.37
C GLY A 317 20.17 7.34 10.35
N TYR A 318 19.09 6.68 10.78
CA TYR A 318 18.16 6.00 9.88
C TYR A 318 16.91 6.82 9.54
N GLY A 319 16.51 7.77 10.38
CA GLY A 319 15.19 8.37 10.36
C GLY A 319 14.86 9.11 9.07
N VAL A 320 15.76 9.95 8.58
CA VAL A 320 15.53 10.68 7.32
C VAL A 320 15.33 9.70 6.17
N LYS A 321 16.16 8.66 6.07
CA LYS A 321 16.04 7.65 5.00
C LYS A 321 14.72 6.89 5.09
N ILE A 322 14.33 6.45 6.29
CA ILE A 322 13.08 5.71 6.51
C ILE A 322 11.86 6.54 6.08
N ILE A 323 11.82 7.82 6.43
CA ILE A 323 10.71 8.72 6.09
C ILE A 323 10.69 9.01 4.58
N GLN A 324 11.86 9.27 3.97
CA GLN A 324 11.97 9.47 2.53
C GLN A 324 11.49 8.24 1.74
N ASP A 325 12.02 7.07 2.08
CA ASP A 325 11.64 5.81 1.43
C ASP A 325 10.15 5.47 1.65
N TRP A 326 9.62 5.75 2.85
CA TRP A 326 8.19 5.60 3.13
C TRP A 326 7.32 6.52 2.28
N ALA A 327 7.59 7.82 2.28
CA ALA A 327 6.79 8.78 1.52
C ALA A 327 6.81 8.49 0.02
N LYS A 328 7.98 8.06 -0.49
CA LYS A 328 8.14 7.58 -1.86
C LYS A 328 7.23 6.38 -2.16
N ASP A 329 7.30 5.33 -1.34
CA ASP A 329 6.52 4.12 -1.58
C ASP A 329 5.00 4.36 -1.37
N THR A 330 4.63 5.19 -0.38
CA THR A 330 3.25 5.62 -0.12
C THR A 330 2.65 6.35 -1.31
N THR A 331 3.39 7.30 -1.88
CA THR A 331 2.95 8.08 -3.03
C THR A 331 2.80 7.25 -4.30
N ARG A 332 3.57 6.17 -4.43
CA ARG A 332 3.40 5.21 -5.54
C ARG A 332 2.21 4.28 -5.35
N GLY A 333 1.63 4.22 -4.16
CA GLY A 333 0.70 3.17 -3.73
C GLY A 333 1.35 1.77 -3.60
N LYS A 334 2.63 1.62 -3.95
CA LYS A 334 3.38 0.35 -3.91
C LYS A 334 4.87 0.59 -3.71
N SER A 335 5.53 -0.31 -2.99
CA SER A 335 7.00 -0.29 -2.89
C SER A 335 7.65 -0.82 -4.18
N THR A 336 8.81 -0.27 -4.56
CA THR A 336 9.58 -0.68 -5.76
C THR A 336 9.67 -2.21 -5.94
N GLU A 337 9.19 -2.75 -7.07
CA GLU A 337 9.43 -4.16 -7.46
C GLU A 337 10.73 -4.28 -8.26
N ILE A 338 11.57 -5.27 -7.94
CA ILE A 338 12.76 -5.55 -8.76
C ILE A 338 12.32 -6.40 -9.95
N ASN A 339 12.48 -5.85 -11.16
CA ASN A 339 12.03 -6.46 -12.41
C ASN A 339 13.07 -7.36 -13.10
N ASN A 340 14.11 -7.79 -12.38
CA ASN A 340 15.00 -8.82 -12.90
C ASN A 340 14.34 -10.20 -12.81
N TRP A 341 14.88 -11.17 -13.56
CA TRP A 341 14.38 -12.54 -13.57
C TRP A 341 14.23 -13.12 -12.15
N MET A 342 15.19 -12.83 -11.26
CA MET A 342 15.16 -13.25 -9.86
C MET A 342 13.94 -12.68 -9.11
N GLY A 343 13.64 -11.39 -9.25
CA GLY A 343 12.49 -10.74 -8.60
C GLY A 343 11.16 -11.31 -9.08
N LYS A 344 11.02 -11.59 -10.38
CA LYS A 344 9.82 -12.27 -10.94
C LYS A 344 9.66 -13.68 -10.38
N THR A 345 10.74 -14.45 -10.28
CA THR A 345 10.73 -15.80 -9.69
C THR A 345 10.34 -15.75 -8.21
N LEU A 346 10.92 -14.83 -7.42
CA LEU A 346 10.58 -14.68 -5.99
C LEU A 346 9.13 -14.24 -5.78
N MET A 347 8.58 -13.38 -6.64
CA MET A 347 7.15 -13.03 -6.61
C MET A 347 6.25 -14.24 -6.94
N GLY A 348 6.61 -15.05 -7.94
CA GLY A 348 5.89 -16.29 -8.25
C GLY A 348 5.91 -17.28 -7.08
N LEU A 349 7.07 -17.48 -6.46
CA LEU A 349 7.22 -18.31 -5.24
C LEU A 349 6.36 -17.78 -4.10
N ARG A 350 6.32 -16.46 -3.89
CA ARG A 350 5.46 -15.81 -2.89
C ARG A 350 3.98 -16.12 -3.12
N THR A 351 3.49 -15.94 -4.34
CA THR A 351 2.09 -16.24 -4.69
C THR A 351 1.77 -17.72 -4.50
N ASN A 352 2.67 -18.61 -4.93
CA ASN A 352 2.49 -20.06 -4.77
C ASN A 352 2.52 -20.49 -3.30
N ALA A 353 3.41 -19.92 -2.48
CA ALA A 353 3.45 -20.19 -1.03
C ALA A 353 2.16 -19.77 -0.32
N MET A 354 1.55 -18.63 -0.72
CA MET A 354 0.24 -18.22 -0.20
C MET A 354 -0.87 -19.18 -0.60
N VAL A 355 -0.91 -19.60 -1.87
CA VAL A 355 -1.91 -20.56 -2.36
C VAL A 355 -1.73 -21.91 -1.66
N TYR A 356 -0.51 -22.37 -1.49
CA TYR A 356 -0.16 -23.60 -0.77
C TYR A 356 -0.61 -23.52 0.70
N ALA A 357 -0.32 -22.41 1.40
CA ALA A 357 -0.74 -22.20 2.78
C ALA A 357 -2.27 -22.24 2.97
N ILE A 358 -3.03 -21.90 1.92
CA ILE A 358 -4.50 -21.99 1.91
C ILE A 358 -4.96 -23.42 1.58
N GLY A 359 -4.38 -24.02 0.53
CA GLY A 359 -4.72 -25.35 0.05
C GLY A 359 -4.46 -26.45 1.09
N TYR A 360 -3.44 -26.28 1.92
CA TYR A 360 -3.14 -27.17 3.06
C TYR A 360 -3.92 -26.86 4.34
N ASN A 361 -4.99 -26.07 4.25
CA ASN A 361 -6.00 -25.94 5.29
C ASN A 361 -5.42 -25.46 6.65
N ILE A 362 -4.61 -24.39 6.66
CA ILE A 362 -4.41 -23.62 7.90
C ILE A 362 -5.80 -23.12 8.29
N PRO A 363 -6.42 -23.60 9.38
CA PRO A 363 -7.81 -23.28 9.67
C PRO A 363 -7.96 -21.76 9.74
N SER A 364 -8.89 -21.21 8.96
CA SER A 364 -9.32 -19.81 9.08
C SER A 364 -9.73 -19.47 10.53
N VAL A 365 -10.14 -20.48 11.29
CA VAL A 365 -10.37 -20.48 12.75
C VAL A 365 -9.14 -20.07 13.56
N MET A 366 -7.90 -20.26 13.09
CA MET A 366 -6.71 -19.76 13.80
C MET A 366 -6.49 -18.27 13.61
N ARG A 367 -6.95 -17.65 12.52
CA ARG A 367 -6.70 -16.22 12.25
C ARG A 367 -7.61 -15.30 13.06
N GLN A 368 -8.86 -15.70 13.26
CA GLN A 368 -9.88 -14.87 13.90
C GLN A 368 -9.59 -14.61 15.39
N PRO A 369 -9.21 -15.59 16.24
CA PRO A 369 -8.87 -15.35 17.64
C PRO A 369 -7.63 -14.45 17.80
N LEU A 370 -6.61 -14.61 16.95
CA LEU A 370 -5.39 -13.80 16.99
C LEU A 370 -5.68 -12.33 16.64
N SER A 371 -6.45 -12.10 15.58
CA SER A 371 -6.80 -10.75 15.11
C SER A 371 -7.76 -10.04 16.07
N LEU A 372 -8.75 -10.77 16.62
CA LEU A 372 -9.72 -10.22 17.57
C LEU A 372 -9.12 -10.00 18.96
N GLY A 373 -8.19 -10.86 19.41
CA GLY A 373 -7.47 -10.65 20.66
C GLY A 373 -6.72 -9.32 20.68
N ASN A 374 -5.98 -9.02 19.61
CA ASN A 374 -5.32 -7.72 19.46
C ASN A 374 -6.32 -6.56 19.43
N ALA A 375 -7.45 -6.71 18.75
CA ALA A 375 -8.50 -5.68 18.75
C ALA A 375 -9.07 -5.42 20.15
N ILE A 376 -9.33 -6.47 20.94
CA ILE A 376 -9.83 -6.35 22.31
C ILE A 376 -8.78 -5.73 23.24
N ALA A 377 -7.50 -5.91 22.95
CA ALA A 377 -6.42 -5.27 23.71
C ALA A 377 -6.48 -3.73 23.65
N ILE A 378 -7.04 -3.13 22.60
CA ILE A 378 -7.09 -1.66 22.43
C ILE A 378 -7.86 -0.99 23.57
N ASP A 379 -9.05 -1.50 23.89
CA ASP A 379 -9.91 -0.96 24.92
C ASP A 379 -10.70 -2.08 25.64
N PRO A 380 -10.78 -2.10 26.98
CA PRO A 380 -11.56 -3.11 27.71
C PRO A 380 -13.04 -3.22 27.29
N LEU A 381 -13.68 -2.13 26.86
CA LEU A 381 -15.08 -2.14 26.39
C LEU A 381 -15.25 -2.96 25.10
N MET A 382 -14.18 -3.27 24.37
CA MET A 382 -14.24 -4.20 23.24
C MET A 382 -14.74 -5.60 23.65
N MET A 383 -14.52 -6.03 24.91
CA MET A 383 -15.08 -7.29 25.41
C MET A 383 -16.61 -7.32 25.41
N LYS A 384 -17.26 -6.15 25.48
CA LYS A 384 -18.72 -6.00 25.35
C LYS A 384 -19.12 -5.93 23.87
N TYR A 385 -18.46 -5.08 23.10
CA TYR A 385 -18.91 -4.77 21.74
C TYR A 385 -18.52 -5.79 20.67
N VAL A 386 -17.40 -6.51 20.82
CA VAL A 386 -17.03 -7.56 19.86
C VAL A 386 -18.06 -8.69 19.85
N PRO A 387 -18.46 -9.28 21.00
CA PRO A 387 -19.54 -10.28 21.02
C PRO A 387 -20.89 -9.71 20.57
N ALA A 388 -21.23 -8.49 20.99
CA ALA A 388 -22.51 -7.88 20.61
C ALA A 388 -22.66 -7.70 19.09
N ASN A 389 -21.63 -7.18 18.42
CA ASN A 389 -21.65 -6.97 16.97
C ASN A 389 -21.51 -8.29 16.21
N TRP A 390 -20.76 -9.26 16.75
CA TRP A 390 -20.69 -10.62 16.19
C TRP A 390 -22.05 -11.31 16.21
N MET A 391 -22.81 -11.16 17.29
CA MET A 391 -24.17 -11.70 17.43
C MET A 391 -25.14 -11.06 16.45
N LYS A 392 -25.10 -9.74 16.27
CA LYS A 392 -25.90 -9.05 15.24
C LYS A 392 -25.56 -9.54 13.83
N ASN A 393 -24.29 -9.72 13.52
CA ASN A 393 -23.84 -10.21 12.21
C ASN A 393 -24.26 -11.66 11.93
N LYS A 394 -24.30 -12.52 12.95
CA LYS A 394 -24.74 -13.92 12.79
C LYS A 394 -26.24 -14.09 12.57
N GLN A 395 -27.06 -13.08 12.84
CA GLN A 395 -28.52 -13.15 12.68
C GLN A 395 -28.96 -13.11 11.20
N GLY A 396 -28.12 -12.64 10.28
CA GLY A 396 -28.45 -12.65 8.86
C GLY A 396 -27.41 -11.92 8.00
N TRP A 397 -27.35 -12.29 6.72
CA TRP A 397 -26.44 -11.68 5.76
C TRP A 397 -26.73 -10.18 5.52
N ASP A 398 -28.00 -9.78 5.59
CA ASP A 398 -28.39 -8.38 5.44
C ASP A 398 -27.91 -7.51 6.62
N ASN A 399 -27.81 -8.07 7.83
CA ASN A 399 -27.24 -7.36 8.98
C ASN A 399 -25.74 -7.10 8.79
N TYR A 400 -25.00 -8.10 8.31
CA TYR A 400 -23.59 -7.93 7.98
C TYR A 400 -23.42 -6.86 6.89
N ARG A 401 -24.20 -6.93 5.80
CA ARG A 401 -24.16 -5.93 4.73
C ARG A 401 -24.49 -4.52 5.22
N SER A 402 -25.48 -4.39 6.10
CA SER A 402 -25.83 -3.10 6.70
C SER A 402 -24.67 -2.54 7.53
N MET A 403 -24.06 -3.37 8.39
CA MET A 403 -22.87 -2.98 9.15
C MET A 403 -21.70 -2.63 8.24
N GLU A 404 -21.44 -3.45 7.23
CA GLU A 404 -20.40 -3.20 6.24
C GLU A 404 -20.63 -1.86 5.51
N ASN A 405 -21.84 -1.58 5.05
CA ASN A 405 -22.20 -0.33 4.40
C ASN A 405 -22.04 0.87 5.35
N GLU A 406 -22.41 0.74 6.63
CA GLU A 406 -22.18 1.76 7.64
C GLU A 406 -20.68 2.05 7.81
N VAL A 407 -19.87 1.00 8.01
CA VAL A 407 -18.42 1.13 8.18
C VAL A 407 -17.78 1.75 6.94
N MET A 408 -18.11 1.25 5.76
CA MET A 408 -17.56 1.74 4.49
C MET A 408 -18.05 3.15 4.16
N GLY A 409 -19.25 3.53 4.56
CA GLY A 409 -19.76 4.90 4.42
C GLY A 409 -19.02 5.89 5.30
N LYS A 410 -18.61 5.48 6.51
CA LYS A 410 -17.93 6.32 7.49
C LYS A 410 -16.42 6.41 7.31
N SER A 411 -15.74 5.31 6.98
CA SER A 411 -14.28 5.23 6.97
C SER A 411 -13.68 5.04 5.58
N ILE A 412 -12.98 6.07 5.10
CA ILE A 412 -12.16 6.02 3.89
C ILE A 412 -11.01 5.01 4.02
N MET A 413 -10.47 4.84 5.23
CA MET A 413 -9.45 3.82 5.51
C MET A 413 -10.02 2.43 5.25
N MET A 414 -11.22 2.13 5.77
CA MET A 414 -11.85 0.83 5.60
C MET A 414 -12.24 0.53 4.15
N ARG A 415 -12.72 1.54 3.40
CA ARG A 415 -13.00 1.41 1.94
C ARG A 415 -11.76 0.99 1.16
N ASN A 416 -10.64 1.63 1.47
CA ASN A 416 -9.39 1.49 0.73
C ASN A 416 -8.42 0.49 1.39
N ARG A 417 -8.82 -0.20 2.46
CA ARG A 417 -7.95 -1.14 3.16
C ARG A 417 -7.65 -2.37 2.31
N ASN A 418 -6.39 -2.78 2.35
CA ASN A 418 -5.93 -4.06 1.81
C ASN A 418 -5.17 -4.82 2.90
N PHE A 419 -5.41 -6.13 3.05
CA PHE A 419 -4.77 -6.93 4.09
C PHE A 419 -3.38 -7.43 3.71
N ASP A 420 -3.12 -7.65 2.41
CA ASP A 420 -1.84 -8.18 1.92
C ASP A 420 -1.39 -7.57 0.60
N ARG A 421 -0.08 -7.49 0.42
CA ARG A 421 0.54 -6.91 -0.77
C ARG A 421 0.23 -7.67 -2.05
N VAL A 422 0.04 -8.98 -1.99
CA VAL A 422 -0.31 -9.78 -3.18
C VAL A 422 -1.67 -9.38 -3.74
N GLN A 423 -2.56 -8.82 -2.91
CA GLN A 423 -3.81 -8.27 -3.43
C GLN A 423 -3.59 -7.04 -4.32
N SER A 424 -2.55 -6.22 -4.13
CA SER A 424 -2.25 -5.12 -5.06
C SER A 424 -1.69 -5.63 -6.39
N THR A 425 -0.88 -6.69 -6.38
CA THR A 425 -0.44 -7.40 -7.61
C THR A 425 -1.63 -8.00 -8.37
N LEU A 426 -2.60 -8.56 -7.65
CA LEU A 426 -3.84 -9.12 -8.23
C LEU A 426 -4.87 -8.07 -8.64
N ASN A 427 -4.67 -6.82 -8.24
CA ASN A 427 -5.52 -5.68 -8.63
C ASN A 427 -4.82 -4.77 -9.66
N SER A 428 -3.63 -5.14 -10.14
CA SER A 428 -2.96 -4.46 -11.24
C SER A 428 -3.82 -4.45 -12.51
N LEU A 429 -3.59 -3.47 -13.38
CA LEU A 429 -4.29 -3.35 -14.66
C LEU A 429 -4.17 -4.65 -15.48
N SER A 430 -2.98 -5.24 -15.52
CA SER A 430 -2.75 -6.53 -16.20
C SER A 430 -3.49 -7.71 -15.55
N ALA A 431 -3.68 -7.70 -14.22
CA ALA A 431 -4.48 -8.71 -13.52
C ALA A 431 -5.99 -8.49 -13.67
N MET A 432 -6.43 -7.23 -13.75
CA MET A 432 -7.82 -6.85 -14.03
C MET A 432 -8.20 -7.26 -15.46
N GLU A 433 -7.37 -6.98 -16.46
CA GLU A 433 -7.50 -7.49 -17.83
C GLU A 433 -7.62 -9.02 -17.83
N LYS A 434 -6.71 -9.74 -17.16
CA LYS A 434 -6.76 -11.22 -17.05
C LYS A 434 -8.02 -11.76 -16.36
N ARG A 435 -8.52 -11.06 -15.34
CA ARG A 435 -9.76 -11.42 -14.62
C ARG A 435 -10.98 -11.27 -15.51
N VAL A 436 -11.04 -10.20 -16.28
CA VAL A 436 -12.08 -9.95 -17.28
C VAL A 436 -11.99 -10.95 -18.44
N MET A 437 -10.78 -11.39 -18.81
CA MET A 437 -10.54 -12.48 -19.77
C MET A 437 -10.94 -13.89 -19.28
N GLY A 438 -11.54 -14.03 -18.10
CA GLY A 438 -12.08 -15.31 -17.61
C GLY A 438 -11.02 -16.36 -17.23
N LYS A 439 -9.73 -16.01 -17.24
CA LYS A 439 -8.65 -16.89 -16.79
C LYS A 439 -8.64 -16.92 -15.25
N LYS A 440 -9.45 -17.82 -14.68
CA LYS A 440 -9.49 -18.07 -13.24
C LYS A 440 -8.50 -19.17 -12.89
N ASP A 441 -7.34 -18.80 -12.36
CA ASP A 441 -6.48 -19.77 -11.68
C ASP A 441 -7.14 -20.23 -10.36
N TYR A 442 -6.86 -21.47 -9.96
CA TYR A 442 -7.25 -22.05 -8.66
C TYR A 442 -6.88 -21.14 -7.48
N SER A 443 -5.79 -20.38 -7.62
CA SER A 443 -5.33 -19.35 -6.69
C SER A 443 -6.39 -18.28 -6.37
N GLN A 444 -7.30 -17.96 -7.29
CA GLN A 444 -8.26 -16.86 -7.12
C GLN A 444 -9.40 -17.19 -6.15
N ARG A 445 -9.87 -18.44 -6.09
CA ARG A 445 -10.91 -18.86 -5.13
C ARG A 445 -10.37 -18.86 -3.70
N ALA A 446 -9.19 -19.44 -3.52
CA ALA A 446 -8.46 -19.46 -2.25
C ALA A 446 -8.21 -18.03 -1.72
N ILE A 447 -7.74 -17.13 -2.58
CA ILE A 447 -7.49 -15.72 -2.22
C ILE A 447 -8.80 -14.96 -1.96
N GLY A 448 -9.87 -15.25 -2.71
CA GLY A 448 -11.20 -14.68 -2.50
C GLY A 448 -11.76 -14.99 -1.10
N TRP A 449 -11.58 -16.22 -0.63
CA TRP A 449 -11.97 -16.61 0.73
C TRP A 449 -11.19 -15.87 1.82
N ILE A 450 -9.85 -15.72 1.67
CA ILE A 450 -9.06 -14.93 2.63
C ILE A 450 -9.58 -13.49 2.68
N ARG A 451 -9.77 -12.85 1.52
CA ARG A 451 -10.27 -11.47 1.43
C ARG A 451 -11.59 -11.32 2.17
N TRP A 452 -12.49 -12.29 1.99
CA TRP A 452 -13.79 -12.30 2.65
C TRP A 452 -13.65 -12.40 4.18
N THR A 453 -12.88 -13.38 4.69
CA THR A 453 -12.70 -13.57 6.14
C THR A 453 -12.02 -12.38 6.80
N ASP A 454 -11.00 -11.82 6.14
CA ASP A 454 -10.28 -10.65 6.62
C ASP A 454 -11.21 -9.43 6.68
N ARG A 455 -11.95 -9.15 5.60
CA ARG A 455 -12.90 -8.04 5.52
C ARG A 455 -14.00 -8.16 6.57
N HIS A 456 -14.52 -9.37 6.82
CA HIS A 456 -15.49 -9.61 7.89
C HIS A 456 -14.93 -9.27 9.26
N THR A 457 -13.71 -9.71 9.54
CA THR A 457 -13.04 -9.49 10.83
C THR A 457 -12.74 -8.00 11.03
N ALA A 458 -12.22 -7.32 10.00
CA ALA A 458 -11.89 -5.91 10.07
C ALA A 458 -13.14 -5.02 10.23
N VAL A 459 -14.23 -5.31 9.51
CA VAL A 459 -15.52 -4.59 9.67
C VAL A 459 -16.05 -4.74 11.09
N LEU A 460 -16.00 -5.96 11.65
CA LEU A 460 -16.42 -6.22 13.02
C LEU A 460 -15.58 -5.43 14.02
N VAL A 461 -14.25 -5.49 13.90
CA VAL A 461 -13.32 -4.78 14.79
C VAL A 461 -13.56 -3.27 14.74
N TRP A 462 -13.64 -2.71 13.54
CA TRP A 462 -13.86 -1.29 13.35
C TRP A 462 -15.18 -0.84 13.98
N LYS A 463 -16.28 -1.56 13.70
CA LYS A 463 -17.60 -1.23 14.25
C LYS A 463 -17.60 -1.29 15.78
N SER A 464 -16.95 -2.31 16.36
CA SER A 464 -16.86 -2.42 17.81
C SER A 464 -16.05 -1.29 18.43
N LEU A 465 -14.95 -0.84 17.81
CA LEU A 465 -14.19 0.33 18.29
C LEU A 465 -15.00 1.63 18.16
N TYR A 466 -15.74 1.79 17.07
CA TYR A 466 -16.64 2.92 16.88
C TYR A 466 -17.72 2.96 17.98
N ASP A 467 -18.31 1.82 18.32
CA ASP A 467 -19.31 1.74 19.39
C ASP A 467 -18.71 2.02 20.77
N VAL A 468 -17.47 1.59 21.02
CA VAL A 468 -16.70 1.96 22.24
C VAL A 468 -16.52 3.48 22.33
N ALA A 469 -16.10 4.13 21.25
CA ALA A 469 -15.92 5.58 21.22
C ALA A 469 -17.25 6.33 21.41
N THR A 470 -18.32 5.81 20.80
CA THR A 470 -19.67 6.36 20.94
C THR A 470 -20.17 6.24 22.39
N GLU A 471 -19.96 5.10 23.07
CA GLU A 471 -20.29 4.94 24.49
C GLU A 471 -19.50 5.90 25.40
N ARG A 472 -18.29 6.29 24.97
CA ARG A 472 -17.48 7.30 25.65
C ARG A 472 -17.88 8.74 25.30
N ASN A 473 -18.98 8.95 24.57
CA ASN A 473 -19.48 10.25 24.12
C ASN A 473 -18.47 11.04 23.28
N MET A 474 -17.64 10.35 22.50
CA MET A 474 -16.81 11.01 21.48
C MET A 474 -17.69 11.57 20.35
N SER A 475 -17.25 12.64 19.70
CA SER A 475 -17.91 13.09 18.46
C SER A 475 -17.80 12.01 17.38
N GLU A 476 -18.66 12.05 16.35
CA GLU A 476 -18.61 11.08 15.26
C GLU A 476 -17.23 11.04 14.58
N GLU A 477 -16.64 12.20 14.33
CA GLU A 477 -15.30 12.35 13.76
C GLU A 477 -14.23 11.69 14.65
N GLN A 478 -14.31 11.92 15.96
CA GLN A 478 -13.40 11.30 16.93
C GLN A 478 -13.62 9.78 17.02
N ALA A 479 -14.87 9.32 16.93
CA ALA A 479 -15.20 7.90 16.95
C ALA A 479 -14.69 7.16 15.71
N ILE A 480 -14.83 7.78 14.53
CA ILE A 480 -14.25 7.28 13.28
C ILE A 480 -12.71 7.22 13.39
N ALA A 481 -12.08 8.30 13.86
CA ALA A 481 -10.63 8.34 14.02
C ALA A 481 -10.11 7.30 15.04
N PHE A 482 -10.84 7.08 16.14
CA PHE A 482 -10.52 6.04 17.12
C PHE A 482 -10.65 4.63 16.53
N ALA A 483 -11.72 4.38 15.78
CA ALA A 483 -11.94 3.10 15.11
C ALA A 483 -10.92 2.81 14.01
N ASP A 484 -10.57 3.82 13.21
CA ASP A 484 -9.52 3.73 12.20
C ASP A 484 -8.17 3.41 12.84
N ASP A 485 -7.78 4.15 13.89
CA ASP A 485 -6.51 3.97 14.59
C ASP A 485 -6.39 2.58 15.24
N GLY A 486 -7.42 2.17 15.99
CA GLY A 486 -7.42 0.85 16.64
C GLY A 486 -7.44 -0.30 15.64
N THR A 487 -8.14 -0.15 14.51
CA THR A 487 -8.13 -1.14 13.44
C THR A 487 -6.76 -1.21 12.76
N ALA A 488 -6.16 -0.07 12.43
CA ALA A 488 -4.83 0.02 11.83
C ALA A 488 -3.72 -0.58 12.71
N LYS A 489 -3.83 -0.42 14.03
CA LYS A 489 -2.88 -0.97 15.01
C LYS A 489 -2.94 -2.50 15.15
N THR A 490 -4.10 -3.10 14.89
CA THR A 490 -4.38 -4.50 15.26
C THR A 490 -4.58 -5.43 14.07
N GLN A 491 -5.19 -4.92 13.00
CA GLN A 491 -5.50 -5.67 11.80
C GLN A 491 -4.39 -5.51 10.76
N PRO A 492 -4.11 -6.54 9.95
CA PRO A 492 -3.04 -6.47 8.95
C PRO A 492 -3.42 -5.44 7.88
N MET A 493 -2.42 -4.69 7.42
CA MET A 493 -2.55 -3.71 6.34
C MET A 493 -1.38 -3.87 5.37
N GLY A 494 -1.68 -3.88 4.07
CA GLY A 494 -0.78 -4.31 3.01
C GLY A 494 -0.38 -3.21 2.03
N HIS A 495 -0.85 -1.97 2.19
CA HIS A 495 -0.40 -0.86 1.35
C HIS A 495 0.96 -0.36 1.79
N ALA A 496 1.70 0.25 0.87
CA ALA A 496 3.02 0.82 1.18
C ALA A 496 2.98 1.81 2.35
N ARG A 497 1.91 2.62 2.45
CA ARG A 497 1.68 3.57 3.55
C ARG A 497 1.60 2.94 4.93
N ASP A 498 1.18 1.68 4.99
CA ASP A 498 0.90 0.97 6.24
C ASP A 498 2.06 0.09 6.72
N LEU A 499 3.05 -0.10 5.86
CA LEU A 499 4.15 -1.03 6.13
C LEU A 499 5.35 -0.30 6.73
N PRO A 500 6.18 -0.97 7.54
CA PRO A 500 7.49 -0.45 7.95
C PRO A 500 8.55 -0.62 6.84
N ALA A 501 9.73 -0.02 7.01
CA ALA A 501 10.76 0.04 5.97
C ALA A 501 11.25 -1.35 5.51
N PHE A 502 11.49 -2.28 6.44
CA PHE A 502 11.90 -3.66 6.12
C PHE A 502 10.91 -4.34 5.18
N PHE A 503 9.62 -4.12 5.42
CA PHE A 503 8.53 -4.73 4.66
C PHE A 503 8.31 -4.06 3.30
N ARG A 504 8.98 -2.94 3.01
CA ARG A 504 9.00 -2.28 1.69
C ARG A 504 10.31 -2.50 0.92
N GLY A 505 11.27 -3.21 1.52
CA GLY A 505 12.61 -3.48 0.97
C GLY A 505 12.63 -4.39 -0.26
N GLY A 506 13.77 -5.04 -0.50
CA GLY A 506 13.99 -5.86 -1.70
C GLY A 506 13.08 -7.09 -1.82
N PRO A 507 13.07 -7.78 -2.98
CA PRO A 507 12.22 -8.93 -3.26
C PRO A 507 12.40 -10.09 -2.27
N LEU A 508 13.62 -10.26 -1.74
CA LEU A 508 13.91 -11.29 -0.76
C LEU A 508 13.25 -10.94 0.58
N GLU A 509 13.38 -9.70 1.02
CA GLU A 509 12.72 -9.18 2.22
C GLU A 509 11.20 -9.31 2.08
N LYS A 510 10.65 -8.97 0.91
CA LYS A 510 9.22 -9.14 0.61
C LYS A 510 8.77 -10.59 0.62
N LEU A 511 9.57 -11.52 0.11
CA LEU A 511 9.26 -12.95 0.15
C LEU A 511 9.20 -13.44 1.60
N LEU A 512 10.23 -13.11 2.38
CA LEU A 512 10.32 -13.46 3.81
C LEU A 512 9.20 -12.83 4.64
N SER A 513 8.72 -11.64 4.23
CA SER A 513 7.70 -10.89 4.96
C SER A 513 6.25 -11.24 4.60
N THR A 514 6.02 -12.12 3.61
CA THR A 514 4.67 -12.44 3.06
C THR A 514 3.64 -12.86 4.11
N PHE A 515 4.06 -13.57 5.16
CA PHE A 515 3.19 -13.98 6.25
C PHE A 515 3.46 -13.23 7.56
N GLN A 516 4.31 -12.20 7.50
CA GLN A 516 4.81 -11.52 8.68
C GLN A 516 4.14 -10.16 8.94
N ASN A 517 3.20 -9.72 8.10
CA ASN A 517 2.50 -8.44 8.33
C ASN A 517 1.79 -8.39 9.70
N GLN A 518 1.10 -9.47 10.08
CA GLN A 518 0.48 -9.58 11.42
C GLN A 518 1.54 -9.63 12.53
N VAL A 519 2.66 -10.30 12.27
CA VAL A 519 3.77 -10.46 13.23
C VAL A 519 4.42 -9.12 13.53
N ASN A 520 4.63 -8.32 12.48
CA ASN A 520 5.14 -6.97 12.61
C ASN A 520 4.16 -6.06 13.33
N ASN A 521 2.87 -6.15 13.02
CA ASN A 521 1.84 -5.44 13.77
C ASN A 521 1.85 -5.79 15.26
N ASN A 522 2.00 -7.08 15.58
CA ASN A 522 2.13 -7.52 16.96
C ASN A 522 3.42 -6.99 17.59
N TYR A 523 4.56 -7.05 16.90
CA TYR A 523 5.83 -6.51 17.39
C TYR A 523 5.73 -5.02 17.73
N ASP A 524 5.16 -4.24 16.82
CA ASP A 524 4.92 -2.82 17.04
C ASP A 524 3.95 -2.58 18.20
N PHE A 525 2.85 -3.33 18.27
CA PHE A 525 1.88 -3.25 19.38
C PHE A 525 2.55 -3.53 20.73
N TRP A 526 3.43 -4.52 20.78
CA TRP A 526 4.17 -4.88 21.99
C TRP A 526 5.21 -3.84 22.38
N THR A 527 6.05 -3.43 21.43
CA THR A 527 7.19 -2.55 21.72
C THR A 527 6.78 -1.09 21.89
N HIS A 528 5.85 -0.60 21.08
CA HIS A 528 5.35 0.76 21.13
C HIS A 528 4.13 0.87 22.05
N ASP A 529 3.03 0.18 21.70
CA ASP A 529 1.70 0.40 22.30
C ASP A 529 1.55 -0.24 23.70
N ILE A 530 2.46 -1.13 24.13
CA ILE A 530 2.45 -1.67 25.50
C ILE A 530 3.64 -1.18 26.30
N VAL A 531 4.85 -1.59 25.91
CA VAL A 531 6.06 -1.32 26.70
C VAL A 531 6.46 0.14 26.60
N GLY A 532 6.40 0.73 25.41
CA GLY A 532 6.72 2.13 25.15
C GLY A 532 5.78 3.08 25.91
N GLU A 533 4.48 2.97 25.64
CA GLU A 533 3.45 3.79 26.31
C GLU A 533 3.46 3.65 27.84
N LEU A 534 3.69 2.44 28.38
CA LEU A 534 3.80 2.24 29.83
C LEU A 534 5.03 2.96 30.41
N LYS A 535 6.18 2.86 29.75
CA LYS A 535 7.41 3.56 30.18
C LYS A 535 7.28 5.07 30.06
N ALA A 536 6.54 5.54 29.07
CA ALA A 536 6.22 6.96 28.88
C ALA A 536 5.10 7.47 29.80
N GLY A 537 4.46 6.59 30.58
CA GLY A 537 3.38 6.96 31.49
C GLY A 537 2.04 7.26 30.81
N LYS A 538 1.89 6.93 29.52
CA LYS A 538 0.66 7.16 28.74
C LYS A 538 -0.44 6.14 29.03
N ILE A 539 -0.07 4.97 29.54
CA ILE A 539 -1.02 3.95 30.01
C ILE A 539 -0.71 3.49 31.43
N SER A 540 -1.76 3.11 32.16
CA SER A 540 -1.60 2.51 33.49
C SER A 540 -1.11 1.06 33.40
N LYS A 541 -0.52 0.55 34.49
CA LYS A 541 -0.14 -0.89 34.61
C LYS A 541 -1.32 -1.83 34.37
N ARG A 542 -2.54 -1.41 34.73
CA ARG A 542 -3.77 -2.18 34.50
C ARG A 542 -4.10 -2.29 33.01
N ILE A 543 -4.01 -1.19 32.26
CA ILE A 543 -4.22 -1.19 30.81
C ILE A 543 -3.12 -1.99 30.11
N ALA A 544 -1.86 -1.87 30.55
CA ALA A 544 -0.78 -2.69 30.03
C ALA A 544 -1.05 -4.20 30.27
N ALA A 545 -1.47 -4.59 31.47
CA ALA A 545 -1.82 -5.98 31.77
C ALA A 545 -2.99 -6.49 30.93
N HIS A 546 -4.03 -5.67 30.73
CA HIS A 546 -5.14 -5.99 29.81
C HIS A 546 -4.63 -6.23 28.38
N ARG A 547 -3.79 -5.32 27.87
CA ARG A 547 -3.20 -5.45 26.53
C ARG A 547 -2.38 -6.72 26.39
N VAL A 548 -1.54 -7.04 27.37
CA VAL A 548 -0.75 -8.29 27.41
C VAL A 548 -1.65 -9.52 27.39
N MET A 549 -2.71 -9.52 28.20
CA MET A 549 -3.65 -10.63 28.31
C MET A 549 -4.29 -10.96 26.95
N PHE A 550 -4.79 -9.95 26.25
CA PHE A 550 -5.57 -10.13 25.02
C PHE A 550 -4.74 -10.20 23.75
N SER A 551 -3.54 -9.60 23.71
CA SER A 551 -2.64 -9.67 22.54
C SER A 551 -1.67 -10.86 22.57
N TYR A 552 -1.50 -11.52 23.73
CA TYR A 552 -0.52 -12.60 23.87
C TYR A 552 -1.01 -13.79 24.68
N VAL A 553 -1.45 -13.60 25.92
CA VAL A 553 -1.76 -14.74 26.79
C VAL A 553 -2.92 -15.57 26.23
N ILE A 554 -4.06 -14.94 25.95
CA ILE A 554 -5.24 -15.61 25.40
C ILE A 554 -4.96 -16.16 23.99
N PRO A 555 -4.37 -15.40 23.05
CA PRO A 555 -3.93 -15.92 21.76
C PRO A 555 -2.98 -17.12 21.83
N ALA A 556 -2.00 -17.10 22.74
CA ALA A 556 -1.04 -18.18 22.91
C ALA A 556 -1.71 -19.46 23.40
N LEU A 557 -2.59 -19.34 24.41
CA LEU A 557 -3.38 -20.46 24.90
C LEU A 557 -4.31 -20.99 23.80
N ALA A 558 -4.99 -20.12 23.04
CA ALA A 558 -5.82 -20.53 21.93
C ALA A 558 -5.03 -21.27 20.84
N PHE A 559 -3.84 -20.78 20.51
CA PHE A 559 -2.94 -21.44 19.57
C PHE A 559 -2.49 -22.82 20.08
N GLY A 560 -2.11 -22.91 21.36
CA GLY A 560 -1.78 -24.14 22.04
C GLY A 560 -2.90 -25.17 22.06
N MET A 561 -4.11 -24.72 22.40
CA MET A 561 -5.32 -25.55 22.43
C MET A 561 -5.64 -26.14 21.06
N ILE A 562 -5.49 -25.36 19.99
CA ILE A 562 -5.69 -25.83 18.61
C ILE A 562 -4.58 -26.83 18.22
N GLY A 563 -3.33 -26.55 18.59
CA GLY A 563 -2.20 -27.41 18.29
C GLY A 563 -2.21 -28.75 19.04
N ARG A 564 -2.69 -28.76 20.29
CA ARG A 564 -2.81 -29.96 21.13
C ARG A 564 -4.15 -30.68 21.00
N GLY A 565 -5.21 -29.99 20.54
CA GLY A 565 -6.56 -30.57 20.43
C GLY A 565 -7.38 -30.54 21.73
N GLY A 566 -7.03 -29.70 22.71
CA GLY A 566 -7.70 -29.63 24.01
C GLY A 566 -7.17 -28.51 24.91
N LEU A 567 -7.82 -28.28 26.06
CA LEU A 567 -7.36 -27.32 27.08
C LEU A 567 -5.98 -27.73 27.63
N PRO A 568 -5.13 -26.79 28.09
CA PRO A 568 -3.90 -27.14 28.79
C PRO A 568 -4.20 -27.95 30.06
N GLU A 569 -3.48 -29.05 30.27
CA GLU A 569 -3.70 -29.95 31.42
C GLU A 569 -2.91 -29.50 32.65
N ASP A 570 -1.75 -28.86 32.45
CA ASP A 570 -0.88 -28.39 33.51
C ASP A 570 -0.18 -27.04 33.19
N TRP A 571 0.63 -26.56 34.13
CA TRP A 571 1.40 -25.33 33.96
C TRP A 571 2.51 -25.46 32.90
N LYS A 572 3.00 -26.68 32.61
CA LYS A 572 4.01 -26.88 31.57
C LYS A 572 3.42 -26.67 30.20
N ASP A 573 2.18 -27.09 29.98
CA ASP A 573 1.43 -26.79 28.75
C ASP A 573 1.23 -25.29 28.56
N VAL A 574 0.80 -24.59 29.62
CA VAL A 574 0.64 -23.12 29.60
C VAL A 574 1.98 -22.42 29.30
N ALA A 575 3.06 -22.81 29.98
CA ALA A 575 4.38 -22.26 29.75
C ALA A 575 4.89 -22.56 28.33
N GLY A 576 4.63 -23.76 27.82
CA GLY A 576 4.93 -24.18 26.45
C GLY A 576 4.21 -23.31 25.42
N ASP A 577 2.91 -23.06 25.63
CA ASP A 577 2.10 -22.22 24.74
C ASP A 577 2.62 -20.79 24.66
N LEU A 578 2.88 -20.20 25.83
CA LEU A 578 3.43 -18.85 25.92
C LEU A 578 4.82 -18.76 25.28
N ALA A 579 5.65 -19.80 25.38
CA ALA A 579 6.98 -19.81 24.79
C ALA A 579 6.97 -20.02 23.27
N VAL A 580 6.06 -20.85 22.77
CA VAL A 580 5.97 -21.21 21.34
C VAL A 580 5.22 -20.14 20.53
N TYR A 581 4.28 -19.42 21.13
CA TYR A 581 3.47 -18.43 20.44
C TYR A 581 4.27 -17.35 19.67
N PRO A 582 5.30 -16.70 20.25
CA PRO A 582 6.21 -15.81 19.49
C PRO A 582 6.92 -16.49 18.31
N LEU A 583 7.22 -17.78 18.44
CA LEU A 583 7.93 -18.56 17.43
C LEU A 583 7.01 -18.99 16.28
N GLY A 584 5.73 -19.24 16.58
CA GLY A 584 4.70 -19.54 15.58
C GLY A 584 4.41 -18.35 14.65
N ALA A 585 4.55 -17.13 15.14
CA ALA A 585 4.45 -15.91 14.35
C ALA A 585 5.55 -15.82 13.26
N LEU A 586 6.75 -16.34 13.51
CA LEU A 586 7.86 -16.29 12.56
C LEU A 586 7.76 -17.35 11.45
N PHE A 587 6.58 -17.67 10.92
CA PHE A 587 6.18 -18.79 10.03
C PHE A 587 7.24 -19.52 9.16
N LEU A 588 8.29 -18.87 8.66
CA LEU A 588 9.41 -19.50 7.93
C LEU A 588 10.63 -19.85 8.82
N VAL A 589 10.98 -19.00 9.79
CA VAL A 589 12.02 -19.26 10.81
C VAL A 589 11.45 -20.07 11.97
N GLY A 590 10.15 -19.96 12.20
CA GLY A 590 9.39 -20.57 13.28
C GLY A 590 9.47 -22.09 13.24
N ARG A 591 9.38 -22.75 12.08
CA ARG A 591 9.56 -24.22 12.01
C ARG A 591 11.00 -24.65 12.25
N VAL A 592 11.98 -23.89 11.79
CA VAL A 592 13.41 -24.16 12.02
C VAL A 592 13.76 -23.98 13.49
N VAL A 593 13.27 -22.91 14.13
CA VAL A 593 13.48 -22.61 15.55
C VAL A 593 12.61 -23.50 16.44
N THR A 594 11.39 -23.85 16.03
CA THR A 594 10.52 -24.80 16.75
C THR A 594 11.10 -26.21 16.67
N ASN A 595 11.64 -26.62 15.53
CA ASN A 595 12.35 -27.90 15.40
C ASN A 595 13.70 -27.86 16.12
N ALA A 596 14.41 -26.73 16.15
CA ALA A 596 15.61 -26.55 16.97
C ALA A 596 15.31 -26.56 18.48
N ALA A 597 14.20 -25.96 18.92
CA ALA A 597 13.75 -25.94 20.31
C ALA A 597 13.22 -27.32 20.74
N LYS A 598 12.50 -28.03 19.87
CA LYS A 598 12.10 -29.44 20.06
C LYS A 598 13.30 -30.38 20.02
N GLY A 599 14.31 -30.08 19.19
CA GLY A 599 15.60 -30.79 19.15
C GLY A 599 16.42 -30.60 20.43
N PHE A 600 16.42 -29.39 20.99
CA PHE A 600 16.98 -29.08 22.33
C PHE A 600 16.22 -29.78 23.46
N ALA A 601 14.93 -30.06 23.27
CA ALA A 601 14.11 -30.84 24.19
C ALA A 601 14.24 -32.38 24.04
N GLY A 602 15.18 -32.86 23.22
CA GLY A 602 15.64 -34.25 23.25
C GLY A 602 15.22 -35.16 22.07
N GLY A 603 15.44 -34.74 20.82
CA GLY A 603 15.31 -35.67 19.70
C GLY A 603 15.55 -35.10 18.30
N GLY A 604 16.76 -35.28 17.78
CA GLY A 604 17.05 -35.47 16.33
C GLY A 604 17.20 -34.24 15.42
N THR A 605 18.39 -34.14 14.81
CA THR A 605 18.86 -33.24 13.72
C THR A 605 19.26 -31.81 14.08
N SER A 606 20.43 -31.40 13.55
CA SER A 606 21.11 -30.15 13.88
C SER A 606 20.50 -28.94 13.15
N VAL A 607 20.50 -27.78 13.81
CA VAL A 607 19.87 -26.51 13.38
C VAL A 607 20.27 -26.06 11.97
N ALA A 608 21.47 -26.43 11.51
CA ALA A 608 21.99 -26.07 10.18
C ALA A 608 21.41 -26.93 9.05
N GLU A 609 21.13 -28.22 9.30
CA GLU A 609 20.64 -29.17 8.29
C GLU A 609 19.12 -29.07 8.08
N SER A 610 18.36 -28.81 9.15
CA SER A 610 16.90 -28.64 9.08
C SER A 610 16.50 -27.29 8.45
N GLY A 611 17.30 -26.24 8.68
CA GLY A 611 17.02 -24.90 8.15
C GLY A 611 17.21 -24.78 6.64
N ILE A 612 18.23 -25.44 6.11
CA ILE A 612 18.53 -25.44 4.66
C ILE A 612 17.59 -26.39 3.92
N SER A 613 17.34 -27.59 4.44
CA SER A 613 16.48 -28.58 3.77
C SER A 613 14.98 -28.19 3.72
N GLU A 614 14.46 -27.47 4.71
CA GLU A 614 13.06 -26.99 4.71
C GLU A 614 12.87 -25.74 3.84
N LEU A 615 13.89 -24.88 3.76
CA LEU A 615 13.92 -23.78 2.79
C LEU A 615 13.96 -24.36 1.37
N GLU A 616 14.76 -25.40 1.13
CA GLU A 616 14.80 -26.15 -0.13
C GLU A 616 13.47 -26.83 -0.45
N LYS A 617 12.78 -27.45 0.52
CA LYS A 617 11.45 -28.04 0.31
C LYS A 617 10.37 -27.00 0.01
N THR A 618 10.41 -25.84 0.67
CA THR A 618 9.48 -24.72 0.42
C THR A 618 9.73 -24.09 -0.95
N ILE A 619 11.00 -23.93 -1.32
CA ILE A 619 11.43 -23.50 -2.65
C ILE A 619 11.01 -24.55 -3.70
N ALA A 620 11.24 -25.85 -3.44
CA ALA A 620 10.87 -26.95 -4.33
C ALA A 620 9.35 -27.13 -4.49
N ALA A 621 8.56 -26.92 -3.44
CA ALA A 621 7.10 -26.89 -3.50
C ALA A 621 6.59 -25.68 -4.28
N GLY A 622 7.23 -24.52 -4.10
CA GLY A 622 6.96 -23.32 -4.90
C GLY A 622 7.29 -23.48 -6.39
N PHE A 623 8.28 -24.32 -6.72
CA PHE A 623 8.63 -24.72 -8.10
C PHE A 623 7.69 -25.79 -8.68
N LYS A 624 7.07 -26.65 -7.84
CA LYS A 624 6.31 -27.81 -8.34
C LYS A 624 4.90 -27.51 -8.81
N GLY A 625 4.25 -26.42 -8.39
CA GLY A 625 2.99 -25.90 -8.98
C GLY A 625 1.74 -26.80 -8.95
N ASP A 626 1.88 -28.11 -8.83
CA ASP A 626 0.82 -29.11 -8.84
C ASP A 626 0.66 -29.69 -7.45
N ILE A 627 -0.35 -29.19 -6.73
CA ILE A 627 -1.03 -30.03 -5.75
C ILE A 627 -2.09 -30.78 -6.55
N LYS A 628 -1.77 -32.02 -6.96
CA LYS A 628 -2.82 -32.95 -7.42
C LYS A 628 -3.83 -33.08 -6.28
N GLY A 629 -5.10 -32.79 -6.61
CA GLY A 629 -6.22 -32.74 -5.68
C GLY A 629 -6.55 -34.06 -5.02
#